data_AF-A0A0N1ID65-F1
#
_entry.id   AF-A0A0N1ID65-F1
#
_cell.length_a   1.000
_cell.length_b   1.000
_cell.length_c   1.000
_cell.angle_alpha   90.00
_cell.angle_beta   90.00
_cell.angle_gamma   90.00
#
_symmetry.space_group_name_H-M   'P 1'
#
loop_
_entity.id
_entity.type
_entity.pdbx_description
1 polymer ?
#
loop_
_entity_poly.entity_id
_entity_poly.type
_entity_poly.pdbx_seq_one_letter_code
_entity_poly.pdbx_strand_id
1 'polypeptide(L)'
;MKSRFFLCYQIVDPSATKPEDWDEEAPAQIVDPNAVKPDGWLDDAPEMIPDPEAKKPSDWDEEMDGEWEAPLVDNPACAAAPGCGPWSPPLIPNPNYKGVWRAPLIPNPNYRGKWSPRRIPNPHYFYDENPFKMTPIHAVGFELWSMSPMLLFDNLIISDDMEAVTDWTQQTYSLKRAKISSESVSTPSLAISI
;
A
#
# COMPACT_ATOMS: atom_id res chain seq x y z
N MET A 1 -16.43 -28.15 -23.94
CA MET A 1 -15.47 -27.54 -22.98
C MET A 1 -15.78 -28.04 -21.58
N LYS A 2 -15.02 -29.00 -21.03
CA LYS A 2 -15.12 -29.32 -19.59
C LYS A 2 -14.26 -28.30 -18.86
N SER A 3 -14.90 -27.30 -18.29
CA SER A 3 -14.24 -26.31 -17.44
C SER A 3 -13.48 -27.08 -16.34
N ARG A 4 -12.15 -26.97 -16.31
CA ARG A 4 -11.33 -27.49 -15.20
C ARG A 4 -11.52 -26.53 -14.03
N PHE A 5 -12.71 -26.57 -13.45
CA PHE A 5 -12.93 -25.93 -12.17
C PHE A 5 -12.02 -26.64 -11.18
N PHE A 6 -11.01 -25.91 -10.70
CA PHE A 6 -10.28 -26.29 -9.52
C PHE A 6 -11.32 -26.41 -8.42
N LEU A 7 -11.60 -27.65 -8.00
CA LEU A 7 -12.50 -27.88 -6.89
C LEU A 7 -11.92 -27.17 -5.66
N CYS A 8 -12.75 -26.47 -4.91
CA CYS A 8 -12.33 -25.88 -3.64
C CYS A 8 -11.98 -27.00 -2.65
N TYR A 9 -11.01 -26.73 -1.77
CA TYR A 9 -10.62 -27.66 -0.70
C TYR A 9 -11.78 -27.93 0.27
N GLN A 10 -12.58 -26.91 0.54
CA GLN A 10 -13.81 -27.01 1.33
C GLN A 10 -15.01 -26.58 0.49
N ILE A 11 -16.15 -27.21 0.76
CA ILE A 11 -17.45 -26.85 0.21
C ILE A 11 -18.40 -26.49 1.36
N VAL A 12 -19.41 -25.69 1.07
CA VAL A 12 -20.50 -25.43 2.01
C VAL A 12 -21.23 -26.74 2.29
N ASP A 13 -21.47 -27.04 3.56
CA ASP A 13 -22.20 -28.23 3.98
C ASP A 13 -23.63 -28.20 3.44
N PRO A 14 -24.03 -29.12 2.54
CA PRO A 14 -25.38 -29.15 1.99
C PRO A 14 -26.43 -29.62 3.00
N SER A 15 -26.02 -30.20 4.13
CA SER A 15 -26.90 -30.72 5.18
C SER A 15 -27.19 -29.71 6.29
N ALA A 16 -26.39 -28.65 6.38
CA ALA A 16 -26.60 -27.61 7.37
C ALA A 16 -27.77 -26.70 6.94
N THR A 17 -28.69 -26.45 7.86
CA THR A 17 -29.79 -25.51 7.70
C THR A 17 -29.67 -24.37 8.69
N LYS A 18 -30.22 -23.21 8.34
CA LYS A 18 -30.28 -22.05 9.21
C LYS A 18 -31.08 -22.40 10.48
N PRO A 19 -30.52 -22.16 11.69
CA PRO A 19 -31.26 -22.30 12.93
C PRO A 19 -32.45 -21.33 13.00
N GLU A 20 -33.56 -21.75 13.60
CA GLU A 20 -34.77 -20.92 13.74
C GLU A 20 -34.56 -19.70 14.65
N ASP A 21 -33.57 -19.75 15.56
CA ASP A 21 -33.20 -18.66 16.47
C ASP A 21 -32.20 -17.64 15.85
N TRP A 22 -31.96 -17.75 14.54
CA TRP A 22 -31.03 -16.89 13.81
C TRP A 22 -31.79 -15.81 13.03
N ASP A 23 -31.92 -14.64 13.63
CA ASP A 23 -32.49 -13.46 12.98
C ASP A 23 -31.44 -12.77 12.10
N GLU A 24 -31.70 -12.71 10.78
CA GLU A 24 -30.82 -12.05 9.80
C GLU A 24 -31.24 -10.60 9.51
N GLU A 25 -32.45 -10.21 9.92
CA GLU A 25 -33.01 -8.87 9.72
C GLU A 25 -32.69 -7.95 10.89
N ALA A 26 -32.25 -8.51 12.03
CA ALA A 26 -31.74 -7.75 13.15
C ALA A 26 -30.66 -6.76 12.68
N PRO A 27 -30.77 -5.46 13.00
CA PRO A 27 -29.75 -4.49 12.64
C PRO A 27 -28.50 -4.72 13.50
N ALA A 28 -27.32 -4.48 12.91
CA ALA A 28 -26.03 -4.58 13.62
C ALA A 28 -25.91 -3.59 14.78
N GLN A 29 -26.61 -2.47 14.66
CA GLN A 29 -26.62 -1.39 15.61
C GLN A 29 -28.04 -1.02 15.97
N ILE A 30 -28.29 -0.78 17.26
CA ILE A 30 -29.53 -0.25 17.78
C ILE A 30 -29.26 1.10 18.44
N VAL A 31 -30.27 1.95 18.50
CA VAL A 31 -30.23 3.19 19.25
C VAL A 31 -30.05 2.85 20.74
N ASP A 32 -29.12 3.52 21.42
CA ASP A 32 -28.94 3.36 22.86
C ASP A 32 -30.19 3.83 23.63
N PRO A 33 -30.93 2.95 24.32
CA PRO A 33 -32.12 3.34 25.07
C PRO A 33 -31.80 4.19 26.31
N ASN A 34 -30.53 4.22 26.75
CA ASN A 34 -30.09 4.99 27.91
C ASN A 34 -29.47 6.35 27.53
N ALA A 35 -29.28 6.61 26.24
CA ALA A 35 -28.71 7.87 25.81
C ALA A 35 -29.74 8.99 25.94
N VAL A 36 -29.39 9.98 26.75
CA VAL A 36 -30.15 11.22 26.91
C VAL A 36 -29.39 12.33 26.22
N LYS A 37 -30.14 13.19 25.53
CA LYS A 37 -29.58 14.38 24.90
C LYS A 37 -28.95 15.31 25.95
N PRO A 38 -27.70 15.77 25.78
CA PRO A 38 -27.07 16.70 26.71
C PRO A 38 -27.81 18.05 26.78
N ASP A 39 -27.86 18.63 27.98
CA ASP A 39 -28.38 20.00 28.18
C ASP A 39 -27.46 21.03 27.49
N GLY A 40 -28.03 21.90 26.66
CA GLY A 40 -27.28 22.94 25.92
C GLY A 40 -26.91 22.60 24.47
N TRP A 41 -27.43 21.49 23.94
CA TRP A 41 -27.30 21.14 22.52
C TRP A 41 -28.03 22.13 21.61
N LEU A 42 -27.37 22.62 20.55
CA LEU A 42 -27.90 23.61 19.62
C LEU A 42 -28.53 22.94 18.39
N ASP A 43 -29.83 22.61 18.43
CA ASP A 43 -30.52 21.94 17.31
C ASP A 43 -30.64 22.80 16.05
N ASP A 44 -30.83 24.10 16.24
CA ASP A 44 -31.10 25.06 15.16
C ASP A 44 -29.82 25.55 14.46
N ALA A 45 -28.64 25.23 15.01
CA ALA A 45 -27.35 25.63 14.44
C ALA A 45 -26.74 24.45 13.65
N PRO A 46 -26.36 24.64 12.37
CA PRO A 46 -25.68 23.59 11.62
C PRO A 46 -24.27 23.35 12.18
N GLU A 47 -23.81 22.09 12.13
CA GLU A 47 -22.47 21.67 12.58
C GLU A 47 -21.37 22.29 11.71
N MET A 48 -21.59 22.34 10.40
CA MET A 48 -20.69 22.99 9.45
C MET A 48 -21.39 24.15 8.74
N ILE A 49 -20.66 25.24 8.55
CA ILE A 49 -21.08 26.44 7.81
C ILE A 49 -20.15 26.65 6.61
N PRO A 50 -20.63 27.23 5.49
CA PRO A 50 -19.75 27.64 4.40
C PRO A 50 -18.68 28.61 4.91
N ASP A 51 -17.43 28.41 4.51
CA ASP A 51 -16.32 29.26 4.92
C ASP A 51 -16.52 30.71 4.42
N PRO A 52 -16.65 31.69 5.32
CA PRO A 52 -16.85 33.09 4.92
C PRO A 52 -15.62 33.70 4.23
N GLU A 53 -14.42 33.10 4.39
CA GLU A 53 -13.18 33.57 3.78
C GLU A 53 -12.87 32.89 2.44
N ALA A 54 -13.60 31.82 2.10
CA ALA A 54 -13.41 31.14 0.84
C ALA A 54 -13.91 31.99 -0.33
N LYS A 55 -13.06 32.14 -1.34
CA LYS A 55 -13.36 32.86 -2.57
C LYS A 55 -13.30 31.90 -3.75
N LYS A 56 -14.25 32.05 -4.66
CA LYS A 56 -14.24 31.35 -5.95
C LYS A 56 -12.92 31.63 -6.68
N PRO A 57 -12.17 30.60 -7.13
CA PRO A 57 -10.98 30.78 -7.94
C PRO A 57 -11.29 31.53 -9.24
N SER A 58 -10.35 32.37 -9.70
CA SER A 58 -10.53 33.14 -10.95
C SER A 58 -10.55 32.27 -12.21
N ASP A 59 -10.06 31.03 -12.13
CA ASP A 59 -9.99 30.07 -13.23
C ASP A 59 -11.12 29.02 -13.17
N TRP A 60 -12.14 29.24 -12.33
CA TRP A 60 -13.28 28.32 -12.21
C TRP A 60 -14.32 28.60 -13.29
N ASP A 61 -14.63 27.58 -14.08
CA ASP A 61 -15.60 27.65 -15.18
C ASP A 61 -16.90 26.94 -14.78
N GLU A 62 -18.01 27.65 -14.65
CA GLU A 62 -19.29 27.04 -14.23
C GLU A 62 -19.90 26.10 -15.29
N GLU A 63 -19.54 26.26 -16.57
CA GLU A 63 -20.02 25.39 -17.65
C GLU A 63 -19.25 24.07 -17.69
N MET A 64 -17.96 24.10 -17.33
CA MET A 64 -17.08 22.92 -17.33
C MET A 64 -16.97 22.22 -15.97
N ASP A 65 -16.90 22.99 -14.87
CA ASP A 65 -16.67 22.51 -13.50
C ASP A 65 -17.94 22.51 -12.62
N GLY A 66 -19.02 23.18 -13.06
CA GLY A 66 -20.30 23.28 -12.33
C GLY A 66 -20.41 24.49 -11.39
N GLU A 67 -21.53 24.59 -10.66
CA GLU A 67 -21.73 25.65 -9.65
C GLU A 67 -20.69 25.54 -8.53
N TRP A 68 -20.03 26.66 -8.21
CA TRP A 68 -19.02 26.68 -7.15
C TRP A 68 -19.67 26.70 -5.77
N GLU A 69 -19.34 25.72 -4.93
CA GLU A 69 -19.73 25.67 -3.52
C GLU A 69 -18.51 25.94 -2.62
N ALA A 70 -18.68 26.82 -1.64
CA ALA A 70 -17.62 27.10 -0.68
C ALA A 70 -17.35 25.86 0.21
N PRO A 71 -16.09 25.61 0.60
CA PRO A 71 -15.76 24.55 1.53
C PRO A 71 -16.48 24.78 2.87
N LEU A 72 -16.96 23.69 3.45
CA LEU A 72 -17.62 23.69 4.75
C LEU A 72 -16.57 23.70 5.87
N VAL A 73 -16.74 24.59 6.85
CA VAL A 73 -15.91 24.71 8.05
C VAL A 73 -16.75 24.53 9.31
N ASP A 74 -16.11 24.08 10.39
CA ASP A 74 -16.78 23.88 11.67
C ASP A 74 -17.36 25.20 12.19
N ASN A 75 -18.63 25.18 12.59
CA ASN A 75 -19.28 26.36 13.12
C ASN A 75 -18.69 26.74 14.49
N PRO A 76 -18.15 27.97 14.66
CA PRO A 76 -17.52 28.38 15.91
C PRO A 76 -18.48 28.41 17.11
N ALA A 77 -19.79 28.52 16.88
CA ALA A 77 -20.80 28.40 17.94
C ALA A 77 -20.87 26.97 18.52
N CYS A 78 -20.50 25.97 17.73
CA CYS A 78 -20.52 24.55 18.12
C CYS A 78 -19.32 24.16 18.97
N ALA A 79 -18.20 24.87 18.84
CA ALA A 79 -17.05 24.69 19.73
C ALA A 79 -17.33 25.15 21.19
N ALA A 80 -18.31 26.04 21.38
CA ALA A 80 -18.72 26.55 22.69
C ALA A 80 -19.87 25.75 23.33
N ALA A 81 -20.50 24.84 22.58
CA ALA A 81 -21.63 24.02 23.02
C ALA A 81 -21.25 22.53 23.07
N PRO A 82 -22.04 21.67 23.76
CA PRO A 82 -21.84 20.22 23.75
C PRO A 82 -22.03 19.57 22.37
N GLY A 83 -22.72 20.23 21.46
CA GLY A 83 -22.91 19.82 20.07
C GLY A 83 -23.95 20.67 19.34
N CYS A 84 -24.02 20.48 18.02
CA CYS A 84 -24.86 21.24 17.10
C CYS A 84 -25.56 20.32 16.10
N GLY A 85 -26.64 20.83 15.49
CA GLY A 85 -27.43 20.14 14.47
C GLY A 85 -28.48 19.21 15.08
N PRO A 86 -29.22 18.44 14.28
CA PRO A 86 -30.23 17.52 14.79
C PRO A 86 -29.56 16.42 15.62
N TRP A 87 -29.83 16.39 16.93
CA TRP A 87 -29.29 15.35 17.80
C TRP A 87 -29.82 13.97 17.40
N SER A 88 -28.89 13.04 17.16
CA SER A 88 -29.21 11.62 16.97
C SER A 88 -28.58 10.80 18.09
N PRO A 89 -29.33 9.92 18.76
CA PRO A 89 -28.78 9.09 19.82
C PRO A 89 -27.68 8.16 19.29
N PRO A 90 -26.63 7.89 20.09
CA PRO A 90 -25.55 7.02 19.69
C PRO A 90 -26.05 5.60 19.40
N LEU A 91 -25.44 5.00 18.39
CA LEU A 91 -25.70 3.64 17.97
C LEU A 91 -24.82 2.68 18.77
N ILE A 92 -25.42 1.72 19.47
CA ILE A 92 -24.74 0.67 20.22
C ILE A 92 -24.83 -0.67 19.48
N PRO A 93 -23.84 -1.57 19.64
CA PRO A 93 -23.90 -2.89 19.03
C PRO A 93 -25.09 -3.69 19.59
N ASN A 94 -25.91 -4.24 18.69
CA ASN A 94 -27.05 -5.06 19.07
C ASN A 94 -26.57 -6.45 19.57
N PRO A 95 -26.82 -6.83 20.83
CA PRO A 95 -26.40 -8.14 21.36
C PRO A 95 -27.01 -9.34 20.62
N ASN A 96 -28.16 -9.14 19.96
CA ASN A 96 -28.86 -10.17 19.20
C ASN A 96 -28.43 -10.24 17.74
N TYR A 97 -27.55 -9.34 17.28
CA TYR A 97 -27.08 -9.36 15.89
C TYR A 97 -26.13 -10.54 15.65
N LYS A 98 -26.61 -11.51 14.88
CA LYS A 98 -25.80 -12.66 14.44
C LYS A 98 -25.31 -12.53 12.99
N GLY A 99 -25.87 -11.60 12.22
CA GLY A 99 -25.54 -11.36 10.81
C GLY A 99 -26.18 -12.38 9.87
N VAL A 100 -25.76 -12.43 8.60
CA VAL A 100 -26.26 -13.43 7.64
C VAL A 100 -25.70 -14.82 8.00
N TRP A 101 -26.58 -15.81 8.15
CA TRP A 101 -26.16 -17.16 8.48
C TRP A 101 -25.35 -17.76 7.33
N ARG A 102 -24.21 -18.38 7.66
CA ARG A 102 -23.36 -19.08 6.69
C ARG A 102 -23.19 -20.52 7.15
N ALA A 103 -23.60 -21.46 6.31
CA ALA A 103 -23.38 -22.88 6.55
C ALA A 103 -21.87 -23.19 6.72
N PRO A 104 -21.53 -24.15 7.60
CA PRO A 104 -20.15 -24.53 7.86
C PRO A 104 -19.48 -25.10 6.60
N LEU A 105 -18.16 -24.97 6.54
CA LEU A 105 -17.34 -25.48 5.44
C LEU A 105 -16.83 -26.89 5.76
N ILE A 106 -17.24 -27.88 4.97
CA ILE A 106 -16.80 -29.27 5.09
C ILE A 106 -15.72 -29.59 4.05
N PRO A 107 -14.79 -30.52 4.33
CA PRO A 107 -13.79 -30.95 3.35
C PRO A 107 -14.50 -31.55 2.14
N ASN A 108 -14.12 -31.09 0.94
CA ASN A 108 -14.71 -31.56 -0.31
C ASN A 108 -14.18 -32.95 -0.68
N PRO A 109 -15.02 -34.01 -0.69
CA PRO A 109 -14.57 -35.37 -1.03
C PRO A 109 -13.99 -35.50 -2.44
N ASN A 110 -14.33 -34.57 -3.34
CA ASN A 110 -13.86 -34.55 -4.71
C ASN A 110 -12.59 -33.72 -4.91
N TYR A 111 -12.05 -33.06 -3.87
CA TYR A 111 -10.83 -32.26 -3.98
C TYR A 111 -9.61 -33.16 -4.20
N ARG A 112 -8.97 -33.02 -5.36
CA ARG A 112 -7.79 -33.82 -5.76
C ARG A 112 -6.46 -33.09 -5.57
N GLY A 113 -6.44 -32.05 -4.74
CA GLY A 113 -5.29 -31.16 -4.59
C GLY A 113 -5.26 -30.03 -5.63
N LYS A 114 -4.32 -29.10 -5.44
CA LYS A 114 -4.05 -28.05 -6.44
C LYS A 114 -3.55 -28.72 -7.71
N TRP A 115 -4.27 -28.55 -8.82
CA TRP A 115 -3.82 -29.10 -10.10
C TRP A 115 -2.46 -28.50 -10.46
N SER A 116 -1.53 -29.37 -10.83
CA SER A 116 -0.24 -29.01 -11.42
C SER A 116 -0.14 -29.64 -12.81
N PRO A 117 0.47 -28.94 -13.77
CA PRO A 117 0.72 -29.52 -15.08
C PRO A 117 1.66 -30.73 -14.95
N ARG A 118 1.45 -31.74 -15.79
CA ARG A 118 2.37 -32.88 -15.87
C ARG A 118 3.73 -32.37 -16.35
N ARG A 119 4.81 -32.79 -15.67
CA ARG A 119 6.17 -32.50 -16.12
C ARG A 119 6.43 -33.34 -17.38
N ILE A 120 6.75 -32.67 -18.47
CA ILE A 120 7.22 -33.30 -19.71
C ILE A 120 8.74 -33.13 -19.81
N PRO A 121 9.48 -34.10 -20.36
CA PRO A 121 10.90 -33.91 -20.66
C PRO A 121 11.09 -32.68 -21.55
N ASN A 122 12.05 -31.82 -21.22
CA ASN A 122 12.39 -30.65 -22.02
C ASN A 122 13.25 -31.11 -23.23
N PRO A 123 12.75 -31.01 -24.48
CA PRO A 123 13.53 -31.39 -25.67
C PRO A 123 14.77 -30.52 -25.89
N HIS A 124 14.77 -29.30 -25.35
CA HIS A 124 15.87 -28.34 -25.42
C HIS A 124 16.63 -28.27 -24.10
N TYR A 125 16.72 -29.37 -23.35
CA TYR A 125 17.57 -29.41 -22.18
C TYR A 125 19.02 -29.20 -22.61
N PHE A 126 19.65 -28.16 -22.06
CA PHE A 126 21.04 -27.82 -22.32
C PHE A 126 21.78 -27.79 -21.00
N TYR A 127 22.94 -28.43 -20.97
CA TYR A 127 23.86 -28.44 -19.85
C TYR A 127 25.23 -27.98 -20.36
N ASP A 128 25.75 -26.91 -19.77
CA ASP A 128 27.05 -26.36 -20.11
C ASP A 128 28.10 -26.82 -19.08
N GLU A 129 29.08 -27.58 -19.53
CA GLU A 129 30.21 -28.01 -18.71
C GLU A 129 31.24 -26.90 -18.47
N ASN A 130 31.27 -25.87 -19.32
CA ASN A 130 32.28 -24.82 -19.29
C ASN A 130 31.66 -23.41 -19.40
N PRO A 131 30.84 -22.99 -18.43
CA PRO A 131 30.08 -21.73 -18.49
C PRO A 131 30.95 -20.46 -18.58
N PHE A 132 32.23 -20.56 -18.25
CA PHE A 132 33.18 -19.44 -18.31
C PHE A 132 33.85 -19.27 -19.68
N LYS A 133 33.64 -20.19 -20.63
CA LYS A 133 34.14 -20.06 -22.02
C LYS A 133 33.18 -19.20 -22.84
N MET A 134 33.26 -17.89 -22.60
CA MET A 134 32.45 -16.90 -23.32
C MET A 134 33.12 -16.47 -24.63
N THR A 135 32.35 -15.83 -25.50
CA THR A 135 32.88 -15.16 -26.69
C THR A 135 33.83 -14.02 -26.29
N PRO A 136 34.94 -13.79 -27.02
CA PRO A 136 35.89 -12.73 -26.67
C PRO A 136 35.24 -11.34 -26.62
N ILE A 137 35.52 -10.60 -25.56
CA ILE A 137 35.04 -9.22 -25.34
C ILE A 137 36.06 -8.26 -25.93
N HIS A 138 35.59 -7.31 -26.76
CA HIS A 138 36.46 -6.35 -27.46
C HIS A 138 36.28 -4.90 -26.99
N ALA A 139 35.20 -4.60 -26.26
CA ALA A 139 34.88 -3.25 -25.82
C ALA A 139 34.20 -3.27 -24.45
N VAL A 140 34.36 -2.18 -23.71
CA VAL A 140 33.64 -1.91 -22.45
C VAL A 140 32.86 -0.62 -22.63
N GLY A 141 31.58 -0.66 -22.27
CA GLY A 141 30.67 0.47 -22.33
C GLY A 141 29.83 0.57 -21.06
N PHE A 142 29.38 1.77 -20.75
CA PHE A 142 28.46 2.04 -19.65
C PHE A 142 27.07 2.33 -20.21
N GLU A 143 26.10 1.48 -19.88
CA GLU A 143 24.69 1.76 -20.09
C GLU A 143 24.04 1.97 -18.72
N LEU A 144 23.56 3.19 -18.47
CA LEU A 144 23.02 3.59 -17.18
C LEU A 144 21.80 4.47 -17.37
N TRP A 145 20.78 4.28 -16.52
CA TRP A 145 19.69 5.23 -16.35
C TRP A 145 19.90 5.99 -15.03
N SER A 146 20.03 7.31 -15.09
CA SER A 146 20.25 8.15 -13.91
C SER A 146 19.55 9.50 -14.04
N MET A 147 18.98 9.95 -12.92
CA MET A 147 18.45 11.31 -12.74
C MET A 147 19.51 12.29 -12.22
N SER A 148 20.64 11.78 -11.73
CA SER A 148 21.74 12.57 -11.16
C SER A 148 22.81 12.84 -12.23
N PRO A 149 23.18 14.12 -12.48
CA PRO A 149 24.16 14.48 -13.51
C PRO A 149 25.62 14.28 -13.09
N MET A 150 25.90 14.08 -11.79
CA MET A 150 27.26 13.99 -11.25
C MET A 150 27.65 12.56 -10.93
N LEU A 151 27.84 11.73 -11.96
CA LEU A 151 28.42 10.40 -11.84
C LEU A 151 29.86 10.43 -12.36
N LEU A 152 30.81 10.02 -11.51
CA LEU A 152 32.22 9.91 -11.87
C LEU A 152 32.62 8.44 -11.86
N PHE A 153 33.13 7.96 -13.00
CA PHE A 153 33.77 6.67 -13.14
C PHE A 153 35.26 6.87 -13.34
N ASP A 154 36.09 6.26 -12.50
CA ASP A 154 37.54 6.30 -12.61
C ASP A 154 38.16 4.92 -12.30
N ASN A 155 39.45 4.77 -12.62
CA ASN A 155 40.25 3.56 -12.35
C ASN A 155 39.72 2.26 -12.99
N LEU A 156 39.29 2.30 -14.25
CA LEU A 156 38.88 1.10 -14.99
C LEU A 156 40.10 0.24 -15.36
N ILE A 157 40.14 -0.99 -14.87
CA ILE A 157 41.19 -1.99 -15.16
C ILE A 157 40.54 -3.32 -15.58
N ILE A 158 41.11 -3.95 -16.60
CA ILE A 158 40.68 -5.26 -17.12
C ILE A 158 41.93 -6.10 -17.27
N SER A 159 42.06 -7.17 -16.50
CA SER A 159 43.21 -8.08 -16.53
C SER A 159 42.79 -9.45 -16.00
N ASP A 160 43.52 -10.48 -16.44
CA ASP A 160 43.46 -11.85 -15.96
C ASP A 160 44.44 -12.13 -14.81
N ASP A 161 45.36 -11.20 -14.53
CA ASP A 161 46.33 -11.31 -13.44
C ASP A 161 45.85 -10.60 -12.16
N MET A 162 45.68 -11.39 -11.10
CA MET A 162 45.23 -10.90 -9.80
C MET A 162 46.27 -10.03 -9.08
N GLU A 163 47.57 -10.30 -9.27
CA GLU A 163 48.62 -9.53 -8.60
C GLU A 163 48.68 -8.11 -9.17
N ALA A 164 48.72 -7.98 -10.51
CA ALA A 164 48.69 -6.69 -11.19
C ALA A 164 47.46 -5.83 -10.82
N VAL A 165 46.28 -6.45 -10.72
CA VAL A 165 45.05 -5.75 -10.30
C VAL A 165 45.13 -5.28 -8.85
N THR A 166 45.72 -6.10 -7.97
CA THR A 166 45.87 -5.76 -6.55
C THR A 166 46.81 -4.57 -6.37
N ASP A 167 47.96 -4.60 -7.04
CA ASP A 167 48.95 -3.52 -6.98
C ASP A 167 48.38 -2.21 -7.51
N TRP A 168 47.70 -2.26 -8.66
CA TRP A 168 47.01 -1.08 -9.23
C TRP A 168 45.96 -0.51 -8.27
N THR A 169 45.18 -1.38 -7.62
CA THR A 169 44.14 -0.98 -6.67
C THR A 169 44.71 -0.34 -5.40
N GLN A 170 45.86 -0.83 -4.92
CA GLN A 170 46.57 -0.23 -3.78
C GLN A 170 47.09 1.17 -4.11
N GLN A 171 47.65 1.34 -5.31
CA GLN A 171 48.25 2.61 -5.74
C GLN A 171 47.21 3.67 -6.13
N THR A 172 46.00 3.28 -6.54
CA THR A 172 45.00 4.22 -7.06
C THR A 172 43.78 4.34 -6.13
N TYR A 173 42.88 3.36 -6.16
CA TYR A 173 41.59 3.40 -5.49
C TYR A 173 41.72 3.46 -3.97
N SER A 174 42.65 2.68 -3.39
CA SER A 174 42.80 2.59 -1.93
C SER A 174 43.24 3.93 -1.31
N LEU A 175 44.16 4.64 -1.95
CA LEU A 175 44.61 5.96 -1.51
C LEU A 175 43.50 7.02 -1.66
N LYS A 176 42.80 7.03 -2.80
CA LYS A 176 41.66 7.94 -3.05
C LYS A 176 40.56 7.72 -2.02
N ARG A 177 40.20 6.47 -1.74
CA ARG A 177 39.16 6.13 -0.75
C ARG A 177 39.56 6.55 0.67
N ALA A 178 40.82 6.32 1.06
CA ALA A 178 41.32 6.76 2.36
C ALA A 178 41.24 8.29 2.52
N LYS A 179 41.61 9.04 1.48
CA LYS A 179 41.51 10.49 1.46
C LYS A 179 40.06 10.97 1.55
N ILE A 180 39.16 10.46 0.70
CA ILE A 180 37.73 10.81 0.72
C ILE A 180 37.11 10.51 2.10
N SER A 181 37.43 9.36 2.68
CA SER A 181 36.98 9.00 4.02
C SER A 181 37.48 10.00 5.07
N SER A 182 38.75 10.42 5.03
CA SER A 182 39.29 11.41 5.97
C SER A 182 38.67 12.81 5.80
N GLU A 183 38.42 13.23 4.56
CA GLU A 183 37.84 14.54 4.25
C GLU A 183 36.36 14.61 4.67
N SER A 184 35.60 13.53 4.46
CA SER A 184 34.19 13.44 4.87
C SER A 184 33.95 13.54 6.37
N VAL A 185 34.96 13.21 7.20
CA VAL A 185 34.90 13.34 8.67
C VAL A 185 35.22 14.77 9.13
N SER A 186 35.88 15.58 8.28
CA SER A 186 36.39 16.92 8.63
C SER A 186 35.43 18.08 8.35
N THR A 187 34.30 17.84 7.67
CA THR A 187 33.22 18.82 7.52
C THR A 187 32.11 18.54 8.54
N PRO A 188 32.08 19.22 9.71
CA PRO A 188 30.88 19.23 10.52
C PRO A 188 29.79 19.95 9.71
N SER A 189 28.69 19.24 9.54
CA SER A 189 27.45 19.75 8.95
C SER A 189 27.08 21.07 9.64
N LEU A 190 27.28 22.21 8.97
CA LEU A 190 26.51 23.42 9.25
C LEU A 190 25.08 23.13 8.81
N ALA A 191 24.39 22.35 9.64
CA ALA A 191 22.96 22.15 9.58
C ALA A 191 22.31 23.52 9.80
N ILE A 192 21.75 24.02 8.72
CA ILE A 192 20.77 25.11 8.68
C ILE A 192 19.75 24.84 9.78
N SER A 193 19.70 25.73 10.77
CA SER A 193 18.56 25.83 11.67
C SER A 193 17.40 26.42 10.88
N ILE A 194 16.24 25.78 11.05
CA ILE A 194 14.91 26.16 10.57
C ILE A 194 14.59 27.59 11.02
#